data_AF-A0A3D4YG19-F1
#
_entry.id   AF-A0A3D4YG19-F1
#
_cell.length_a   1.000
_cell.length_b   1.000
_cell.length_c   1.000
_cell.angle_alpha   90.00
_cell.angle_beta   90.00
_cell.angle_gamma   90.00
#
_symmetry.space_group_name_H-M   'P 1'
#
loop_
_entity.id
_entity.type
_entity.pdbx_description
1 polymer ?
#
loop_
_entity_poly.entity_id
_entity_poly.type
_entity_poly.pdbx_seq_one_letter_code
_entity_poly.pdbx_strand_id
1 'polypeptide(L)'
;MAMFFSFLAIASFFFDSPAQIAAGIQRILFSPSNLLTDYMEIAGVGAALFNSGTIGLLSLLLLRVTDVKMDGGAIAGLVTMCGFALFGKNLFNSIPITLGVLLYARVQVIPFRDVVLTSLFATSLGPLVSELSFGLGLPRSIGILAGYAAGVIVGFVIVPLSKACMNFHHGYNLYNVGFTAGLIGMFAAGILRMFDLQVETVLILSCGNDVALSVLLLSLFAILLLSGLRQNKWSFHGYWKLMTYSGRLRTDFVKKCGYGLTLINVAIMGSIAWLYVVTIGCSLNGPTVGAIFTVMGFSAFGNHPRNTMPIFLGAFLACVVNVHEPYGTVSVISILFGSTLAPIAGYFGALPG
;
A
#
# COMPACT_ATOMS: atom_id res chain seq x y z
N MET A 1 9.59 -5.40 12.00
CA MET A 1 8.43 -5.72 11.13
C MET A 1 7.38 -6.56 11.84
N ALA A 2 7.67 -7.75 12.39
CA ALA A 2 6.64 -8.52 13.13
C ALA A 2 5.92 -7.69 14.22
N MET A 3 6.68 -6.95 15.03
CA MET A 3 6.14 -6.02 16.04
C MET A 3 5.15 -4.99 15.47
N PHE A 4 5.38 -4.47 14.27
CA PHE A 4 4.48 -3.51 13.61
C PHE A 4 3.13 -4.15 13.29
N PHE A 5 3.13 -5.36 12.70
CA PHE A 5 1.88 -6.04 12.32
C PHE A 5 1.15 -6.59 13.55
N SER A 6 1.88 -7.10 14.53
CA SER A 6 1.32 -7.52 15.83
C SER A 6 0.73 -6.33 16.58
N PHE A 7 1.35 -5.15 16.52
CA PHE A 7 0.79 -3.94 17.13
C PHE A 7 -0.59 -3.62 16.55
N LEU A 8 -0.76 -3.66 15.23
CA LEU A 8 -2.06 -3.40 14.59
C LEU A 8 -3.10 -4.47 14.94
N ALA A 9 -2.72 -5.75 14.90
CA ALA A 9 -3.61 -6.85 15.25
C ALA A 9 -3.99 -6.90 16.74
N ILE A 10 -3.15 -6.37 17.64
CA ILE A 10 -3.49 -6.22 19.06
C ILE A 10 -4.32 -4.95 19.26
N ALA A 11 -4.00 -3.88 18.54
CA ALA A 11 -4.70 -2.61 18.64
C ALA A 11 -6.19 -2.73 18.30
N SER A 12 -6.57 -3.67 17.43
CA SER A 12 -7.98 -3.92 17.08
C SER A 12 -8.87 -4.20 18.29
N PHE A 13 -8.35 -4.86 19.33
CA PHE A 13 -9.11 -5.23 20.52
C PHE A 13 -9.36 -4.05 21.47
N PHE A 14 -8.75 -2.88 21.24
CA PHE A 14 -9.13 -1.65 21.93
C PHE A 14 -10.36 -0.97 21.31
N PHE A 15 -10.72 -1.33 20.07
CA PHE A 15 -11.85 -0.73 19.36
C PHE A 15 -13.09 -1.62 19.39
N ASP A 16 -12.92 -2.92 19.15
CA ASP A 16 -14.02 -3.86 19.01
C ASP A 16 -13.80 -5.12 19.85
N SER A 17 -14.90 -5.73 20.31
CA SER A 17 -14.86 -7.04 20.97
C SER A 17 -14.48 -8.16 20.00
N PRO A 18 -13.93 -9.30 20.47
CA PRO A 18 -13.57 -10.43 19.61
C PRO A 18 -14.72 -10.93 18.71
N ALA A 19 -15.96 -10.89 19.20
CA ALA A 19 -17.13 -11.28 18.43
C ALA A 19 -17.44 -10.29 17.29
N GLN A 20 -17.34 -8.99 17.56
CA GLN A 20 -17.50 -7.94 16.54
C GLN A 20 -16.40 -8.01 15.48
N ILE A 21 -15.15 -8.25 15.89
CA ILE A 21 -14.02 -8.44 14.96
C ILE A 21 -14.28 -9.66 14.06
N ALA A 22 -14.67 -10.80 14.63
CA ALA A 22 -14.96 -12.00 13.84
C ALA A 22 -16.07 -11.78 12.81
N ALA A 23 -17.18 -11.16 13.21
CA ALA A 23 -18.27 -10.80 12.30
C ALA A 23 -17.83 -9.76 11.25
N GLY A 24 -16.99 -8.79 11.65
CA GLY A 24 -16.40 -7.81 10.75
C GLY A 24 -15.49 -8.43 9.69
N ILE A 25 -14.66 -9.40 10.05
CA ILE A 25 -13.80 -10.13 9.11
C ILE A 25 -14.64 -10.89 8.08
N GLN A 26 -15.76 -11.51 8.48
CA GLN A 26 -16.67 -12.14 7.53
C GLN A 26 -17.25 -11.12 6.53
N ARG A 27 -17.67 -9.94 7.01
CA ARG A 27 -18.13 -8.84 6.14
C ARG A 27 -17.05 -8.39 5.17
N ILE A 28 -15.81 -8.20 5.65
CA ILE A 28 -14.66 -7.80 4.81
C ILE A 28 -14.43 -8.82 3.69
N LEU A 29 -14.35 -10.12 4.01
CA LEU A 29 -14.01 -11.17 3.04
C LEU A 29 -15.02 -11.30 1.90
N PHE A 30 -16.31 -11.03 2.18
CA PHE A 30 -17.39 -11.20 1.21
C PHE A 30 -17.99 -9.87 0.74
N SER A 31 -17.30 -8.75 0.96
CA SER A 31 -17.71 -7.44 0.46
C SER A 31 -17.25 -7.21 -0.99
N PRO A 32 -18.08 -6.58 -1.84
CA PRO A 32 -17.60 -5.97 -3.07
C PRO A 32 -16.64 -4.85 -2.68
N SER A 33 -15.37 -5.09 -2.91
CA SER A 33 -14.29 -4.21 -2.51
C SER A 33 -13.87 -3.42 -3.74
N ASN A 34 -14.21 -2.14 -3.78
CA ASN A 34 -13.70 -1.19 -4.76
C ASN A 34 -12.48 -0.44 -4.20
N LEU A 35 -11.86 0.40 -5.04
CA LEU A 35 -10.64 1.13 -4.67
C LEU A 35 -10.83 2.04 -3.44
N LEU A 36 -12.04 2.55 -3.22
CA LEU A 36 -12.38 3.46 -2.12
C LEU A 36 -13.32 2.82 -1.10
N THR A 37 -13.30 1.49 -1.00
CA THR A 37 -14.11 0.75 -0.05
C THR A 37 -13.38 0.62 1.28
N ASP A 38 -13.71 1.50 2.22
CA ASP A 38 -13.14 1.52 3.56
C ASP A 38 -13.70 0.40 4.45
N TYR A 39 -12.82 -0.47 4.95
CA TYR A 39 -13.22 -1.53 5.86
C TYR A 39 -13.53 -1.05 7.27
N MET A 40 -13.06 0.14 7.66
CA MET A 40 -13.45 0.75 8.93
C MET A 40 -14.95 1.06 8.93
N GLU A 41 -15.48 1.53 7.78
CA GLU A 41 -16.91 1.82 7.61
C GLU A 41 -17.74 0.53 7.46
N ILE A 42 -17.25 -0.45 6.68
CA ILE A 42 -18.00 -1.70 6.45
C ILE A 42 -18.08 -2.57 7.71
N ALA A 43 -16.99 -2.66 8.46
CA ALA A 43 -16.77 -3.71 9.44
C ALA A 43 -16.39 -3.24 10.84
N GLY A 44 -16.10 -1.94 11.00
CA GLY A 44 -15.57 -1.37 12.24
C GLY A 44 -14.05 -1.22 12.21
N VAL A 45 -13.54 -0.26 13.00
CA VAL A 45 -12.10 0.06 13.08
C VAL A 45 -11.30 -1.15 13.55
N GLY A 46 -11.79 -1.89 14.54
CA GLY A 46 -11.11 -3.08 15.06
C GLY A 46 -11.01 -4.18 14.00
N ALA A 47 -12.09 -4.48 13.28
CA ALA A 47 -12.06 -5.48 12.22
C ALA A 47 -11.09 -5.11 11.08
N ALA A 48 -11.06 -3.83 10.67
CA ALA A 48 -10.13 -3.34 9.66
C ALA A 48 -8.66 -3.46 10.10
N LEU A 49 -8.34 -3.03 11.33
CA LEU A 49 -7.00 -3.17 11.91
C LEU A 49 -6.58 -4.64 12.06
N PHE A 50 -7.49 -5.51 12.46
CA PHE A 50 -7.22 -6.94 12.58
C PHE A 50 -6.94 -7.59 11.21
N ASN A 51 -7.72 -7.25 10.18
CA ASN A 51 -7.45 -7.68 8.80
C ASN A 51 -6.06 -7.19 8.34
N SER A 52 -5.77 -5.91 8.57
CA SER A 52 -4.49 -5.29 8.21
C SER A 52 -3.28 -5.94 8.89
N GLY A 53 -3.34 -6.14 10.20
CA GLY A 53 -2.28 -6.82 10.97
C GLY A 53 -2.11 -8.29 10.55
N THR A 54 -3.22 -9.02 10.35
CA THR A 54 -3.18 -10.43 9.92
C THR A 54 -2.57 -10.59 8.54
N ILE A 55 -2.98 -9.78 7.56
CA ILE A 55 -2.39 -9.77 6.22
C ILE A 55 -0.91 -9.42 6.28
N GLY A 56 -0.51 -8.46 7.11
CA GLY A 56 0.91 -8.13 7.33
C GLY A 56 1.72 -9.31 7.89
N LEU A 57 1.19 -10.01 8.89
CA LEU A 57 1.82 -11.20 9.48
C LEU A 57 1.92 -12.36 8.48
N LEU A 58 0.85 -12.65 7.74
CA LEU A 58 0.85 -13.67 6.69
C LEU A 58 1.82 -13.34 5.56
N SER A 59 1.91 -12.07 5.16
CA SER A 59 2.88 -11.61 4.15
C SER A 59 4.32 -11.76 4.67
N LEU A 60 4.56 -11.45 5.94
CA LEU A 60 5.87 -11.67 6.56
C LEU A 60 6.22 -13.16 6.65
N LEU A 61 5.25 -14.01 6.97
CA LEU A 61 5.42 -15.46 6.97
C LEU A 61 5.77 -15.96 5.57
N LEU A 62 5.07 -15.48 4.53
CA LEU A 62 5.35 -15.82 3.14
C LEU A 62 6.80 -15.48 2.75
N LEU A 63 7.29 -14.29 3.11
CA LEU A 63 8.68 -13.91 2.85
C LEU A 63 9.69 -14.77 3.60
N ARG A 64 9.38 -15.19 4.83
CA ARG A 64 10.25 -16.09 5.61
C ARG A 64 10.31 -17.50 5.02
N VAL A 65 9.16 -18.06 4.64
CA VAL A 65 9.08 -19.41 4.05
C VAL A 65 9.76 -19.46 2.68
N THR A 66 9.77 -18.34 1.95
CA THR A 66 10.44 -18.22 0.65
C THR A 66 11.91 -17.79 0.73
N ASP A 67 12.47 -17.65 1.95
CA ASP A 67 13.85 -17.24 2.22
C ASP A 67 14.24 -15.91 1.55
N VAL A 68 13.32 -14.93 1.56
CA VAL A 68 13.61 -13.59 1.06
C VAL A 68 14.24 -12.72 2.14
N LYS A 69 15.38 -12.12 1.80
CA LYS A 69 16.10 -11.21 2.69
C LYS A 69 15.26 -9.99 3.03
N MET A 70 15.36 -9.57 4.30
CA MET A 70 14.63 -8.41 4.78
C MET A 70 15.33 -7.11 4.40
N ASP A 71 15.08 -6.64 3.18
CA ASP A 71 15.67 -5.44 2.60
C ASP A 71 14.65 -4.29 2.45
N GLY A 72 15.07 -3.14 1.91
CA GLY A 72 14.18 -1.97 1.79
C GLY A 72 12.93 -2.24 0.94
N GLY A 73 13.07 -2.99 -0.16
CA GLY A 73 11.95 -3.32 -1.04
C GLY A 73 10.96 -4.26 -0.36
N ALA A 74 11.45 -5.18 0.45
CA ALA A 74 10.61 -6.06 1.24
C ALA A 74 9.89 -5.32 2.39
N ILE A 75 10.52 -4.32 3.04
CA ILE A 75 9.83 -3.45 4.01
C ILE A 75 8.72 -2.66 3.29
N ALA A 76 9.02 -2.10 2.12
CA ALA A 76 8.05 -1.36 1.32
C ALA A 76 6.84 -2.22 0.97
N GLY A 77 7.07 -3.45 0.50
CA GLY A 77 6.00 -4.41 0.22
C GLY A 77 5.13 -4.70 1.44
N LEU A 78 5.75 -5.11 2.55
CA LEU A 78 4.99 -5.51 3.74
C LEU A 78 4.14 -4.37 4.34
N VAL A 79 4.71 -3.17 4.47
CA VAL A 79 4.00 -2.01 5.06
C VAL A 79 2.89 -1.53 4.12
N THR A 80 3.16 -1.47 2.81
CA THR A 80 2.14 -1.10 1.80
C THR A 80 0.97 -2.10 1.80
N MET A 81 1.26 -3.41 1.85
CA MET A 81 0.21 -4.43 1.88
C MET A 81 -0.65 -4.37 3.12
N CYS A 82 -0.04 -4.01 4.25
CA CYS A 82 -0.74 -3.76 5.49
C CYS A 82 -1.67 -2.54 5.35
N GLY A 83 -1.21 -1.46 4.70
CA GLY A 83 -2.01 -0.27 4.43
C GLY A 83 -3.21 -0.55 3.53
N PHE A 84 -3.00 -1.25 2.41
CA PHE A 84 -4.10 -1.65 1.52
C PHE A 84 -5.06 -2.63 2.19
N ALA A 85 -4.62 -3.40 3.18
CA ALA A 85 -5.54 -4.25 3.93
C ALA A 85 -6.50 -3.48 4.87
N LEU A 86 -6.40 -2.15 4.94
CA LEU A 86 -7.42 -1.30 5.57
C LEU A 86 -8.57 -0.94 4.61
N PHE A 87 -8.35 -1.10 3.29
CA PHE A 87 -9.34 -0.75 2.27
C PHE A 87 -9.15 -1.59 1.00
N GLY A 88 -10.18 -2.31 0.59
CA GLY A 88 -10.16 -3.00 -0.70
C GLY A 88 -9.34 -4.30 -0.79
N LYS A 89 -8.49 -4.64 0.20
CA LYS A 89 -7.66 -5.86 0.19
C LYS A 89 -7.89 -6.78 1.38
N ASN A 90 -8.16 -8.04 1.12
CA ASN A 90 -8.34 -9.07 2.14
C ASN A 90 -7.77 -10.42 1.68
N LEU A 91 -7.92 -11.45 2.51
CA LEU A 91 -7.34 -12.75 2.22
C LEU A 91 -7.98 -13.42 0.99
N PHE A 92 -9.30 -13.35 0.86
CA PHE A 92 -10.05 -13.92 -0.26
C PHE A 92 -9.54 -13.39 -1.59
N ASN A 93 -9.41 -12.06 -1.72
CA ASN A 93 -9.04 -11.44 -2.99
C ASN A 93 -7.53 -11.45 -3.29
N SER A 94 -6.69 -11.69 -2.28
CA SER A 94 -5.22 -11.74 -2.44
C SER A 94 -4.70 -13.10 -2.90
N ILE A 95 -5.38 -14.19 -2.55
CA ILE A 95 -4.97 -15.56 -2.87
C ILE A 95 -4.85 -15.79 -4.39
N PRO A 96 -5.90 -15.56 -5.22
CA PRO A 96 -5.84 -15.88 -6.64
C PRO A 96 -4.74 -15.10 -7.39
N ILE A 97 -4.48 -13.85 -6.99
CA ILE A 97 -3.38 -13.04 -7.56
C ILE A 97 -2.02 -13.65 -7.22
N THR A 98 -1.82 -14.06 -5.97
CA THR A 98 -0.59 -14.73 -5.54
C THR A 98 -0.39 -16.05 -6.28
N LEU A 99 -1.47 -16.81 -6.49
CA LEU A 99 -1.44 -18.05 -7.28
C LEU A 99 -1.06 -17.79 -8.74
N GLY A 100 -1.55 -16.70 -9.35
CA GLY A 100 -1.16 -16.28 -10.69
C GLY A 100 0.35 -16.01 -10.82
N VAL A 101 0.92 -15.29 -9.84
CA VAL A 101 2.37 -15.02 -9.82
C VAL A 101 3.18 -16.30 -9.61
N LEU A 102 2.70 -17.21 -8.76
CA LEU A 102 3.32 -18.52 -8.57
C LEU A 102 3.27 -19.35 -9.86
N LEU A 103 2.14 -19.34 -10.57
CA LEU A 103 2.00 -20.02 -11.87
C LEU A 103 2.98 -19.44 -12.90
N TYR A 104 3.13 -18.11 -12.96
CA TYR A 104 4.14 -17.49 -13.81
C TYR A 104 5.55 -17.99 -13.47
N ALA A 105 5.91 -18.02 -12.19
CA ALA A 105 7.22 -18.51 -11.76
C ALA A 105 7.46 -19.96 -12.19
N ARG A 106 6.44 -20.82 -12.09
CA ARG A 106 6.50 -22.22 -12.53
C ARG A 106 6.68 -22.34 -14.05
N VAL A 107 5.90 -21.59 -14.83
CA VAL A 107 5.97 -21.61 -16.30
C VAL A 107 7.32 -21.08 -16.80
N GLN A 108 7.85 -20.03 -16.17
CA GLN A 108 9.16 -19.46 -16.51
C GLN A 108 10.34 -20.21 -15.88
N VAL A 109 10.08 -21.27 -15.11
CA VAL A 109 11.10 -22.07 -14.43
C VAL A 109 12.05 -21.20 -13.58
N ILE A 110 11.48 -20.23 -12.87
CA ILE A 110 12.23 -19.37 -11.93
C ILE A 110 11.78 -19.62 -10.48
N PRO A 111 12.67 -19.44 -9.51
CA PRO A 111 12.31 -19.50 -8.09
C PRO A 111 11.22 -18.48 -7.73
N PHE A 112 10.18 -18.91 -7.01
CA PHE A 112 9.11 -17.99 -6.58
C PHE A 112 9.63 -16.84 -5.70
N ARG A 113 10.71 -17.06 -4.94
CA ARG A 113 11.37 -16.03 -4.14
C ARG A 113 11.82 -14.81 -4.97
N ASP A 114 12.08 -14.99 -6.26
CA ASP A 114 12.52 -13.91 -7.14
C ASP A 114 11.36 -12.99 -7.56
N VAL A 115 10.11 -13.44 -7.39
CA VAL A 115 8.89 -12.71 -7.76
C VAL A 115 7.90 -12.52 -6.62
N VAL A 116 8.21 -13.00 -5.40
CA VAL A 116 7.30 -12.90 -4.25
C VAL A 116 7.04 -11.44 -3.84
N LEU A 117 8.02 -10.54 -3.98
CA LEU A 117 7.79 -9.11 -3.73
C LEU A 117 6.83 -8.51 -4.75
N THR A 118 6.98 -8.87 -6.03
CA THR A 118 6.01 -8.52 -7.07
C THR A 118 4.63 -9.09 -6.73
N SER A 119 4.56 -10.32 -6.19
CA SER A 119 3.32 -10.92 -5.71
C SER A 119 2.65 -10.10 -4.61
N LEU A 120 3.41 -9.63 -3.63
CA LEU A 120 2.85 -8.77 -2.59
C LEU A 120 2.22 -7.53 -3.22
N PHE A 121 2.98 -6.74 -3.98
CA PHE A 121 2.44 -5.52 -4.60
C PHE A 121 1.30 -5.78 -5.60
N ALA A 122 1.32 -6.90 -6.32
CA ALA A 122 0.29 -7.25 -7.30
C ALA A 122 -1.10 -7.40 -6.67
N THR A 123 -1.16 -7.82 -5.41
CA THR A 123 -2.43 -7.92 -4.68
C THR A 123 -3.10 -6.57 -4.38
N SER A 124 -2.50 -5.44 -4.80
CA SER A 124 -3.20 -4.16 -4.94
C SER A 124 -4.40 -4.22 -5.91
N LEU A 125 -4.43 -5.21 -6.81
CA LEU A 125 -5.59 -5.53 -7.66
C LEU A 125 -6.59 -6.47 -7.00
N GLY A 126 -6.49 -6.69 -5.69
CA GLY A 126 -7.53 -7.38 -4.89
C GLY A 126 -8.94 -6.83 -5.13
N PRO A 127 -9.16 -5.50 -5.22
CA PRO A 127 -10.46 -4.94 -5.55
C PRO A 127 -11.10 -5.53 -6.80
N LEU A 128 -10.34 -5.74 -7.89
CA LEU A 128 -10.86 -6.35 -9.11
C LEU A 128 -11.43 -7.75 -8.87
N VAL A 129 -10.74 -8.57 -8.06
CA VAL A 129 -11.17 -9.93 -7.74
C VAL A 129 -12.47 -9.90 -6.92
N SER A 130 -12.55 -9.03 -5.90
CA SER A 130 -13.75 -8.88 -5.09
C SER A 130 -14.93 -8.32 -5.87
N GLU A 131 -14.71 -7.35 -6.74
CA GLU A 131 -15.75 -6.72 -7.55
C GLU A 131 -16.37 -7.70 -8.54
N LEU A 132 -15.54 -8.49 -9.24
CA LEU A 132 -16.02 -9.58 -10.09
C LEU A 132 -16.75 -10.68 -9.28
N SER A 133 -16.33 -10.90 -8.03
CA SER A 133 -16.90 -11.95 -7.18
C SER A 133 -18.26 -11.57 -6.59
N PHE A 134 -18.42 -10.31 -6.18
CA PHE A 134 -19.52 -9.88 -5.32
C PHE A 134 -20.20 -8.57 -5.76
N GLY A 135 -19.60 -7.78 -6.65
CA GLY A 135 -20.08 -6.44 -7.05
C GLY A 135 -20.98 -6.43 -8.29
N LEU A 136 -20.74 -7.32 -9.26
CA LEU A 136 -21.42 -7.31 -10.56
C LEU A 136 -22.82 -7.96 -10.58
N GLY A 137 -23.39 -8.34 -9.43
CA GLY A 137 -24.71 -8.99 -9.38
C GLY A 137 -24.79 -10.39 -10.02
N LEU A 138 -23.66 -10.99 -10.38
CA LEU A 138 -23.59 -12.35 -10.92
C LEU A 138 -24.01 -13.40 -9.87
N PRO A 139 -24.50 -14.59 -10.29
CA PRO A 139 -24.69 -15.70 -9.37
C PRO A 139 -23.41 -16.00 -8.60
N ARG A 140 -23.50 -16.14 -7.28
CA ARG A 140 -22.33 -16.18 -6.38
C ARG A 140 -21.23 -17.16 -6.79
N SER A 141 -21.59 -18.35 -7.28
CA SER A 141 -20.63 -19.34 -7.77
C SER A 141 -19.89 -18.89 -9.03
N ILE A 142 -20.61 -18.28 -9.97
CA ILE A 142 -20.06 -17.75 -11.22
C ILE A 142 -19.18 -16.53 -10.93
N GLY A 143 -19.64 -15.62 -10.07
CA GLY A 143 -18.86 -14.46 -9.64
C GLY A 143 -17.53 -14.88 -9.01
N ILE A 144 -17.54 -15.76 -8.01
CA ILE A 144 -16.31 -16.25 -7.36
C ILE A 144 -15.36 -16.89 -8.37
N LEU A 145 -15.88 -17.71 -9.30
CA LEU A 145 -15.06 -18.33 -10.34
C LEU A 145 -14.44 -17.28 -11.27
N ALA A 146 -15.22 -16.30 -11.71
CA ALA A 146 -14.75 -15.21 -12.56
C ALA A 146 -13.70 -14.34 -11.87
N GLY A 147 -13.93 -13.96 -10.60
CA GLY A 147 -12.98 -13.19 -9.81
C GLY A 147 -11.67 -13.94 -9.58
N TYR A 148 -11.72 -15.22 -9.24
CA TYR A 148 -10.51 -16.03 -9.08
C TYR A 148 -9.76 -16.23 -10.39
N ALA A 149 -10.47 -16.49 -11.49
CA ALA A 149 -9.88 -16.59 -12.83
C ALA A 149 -9.16 -15.28 -13.21
N ALA A 150 -9.82 -14.13 -13.04
CA ALA A 150 -9.24 -12.82 -13.27
C ALA A 150 -8.00 -12.57 -12.38
N GLY A 151 -8.08 -12.91 -11.09
CA GLY A 151 -6.96 -12.78 -10.17
C GLY A 151 -5.75 -13.59 -10.61
N VAL A 152 -5.94 -14.85 -11.02
CA VAL A 152 -4.86 -15.70 -11.55
C VAL A 152 -4.27 -15.12 -12.83
N ILE A 153 -5.10 -14.65 -13.77
CA ILE A 153 -4.64 -14.00 -15.01
C ILE A 153 -3.81 -12.77 -14.69
N VAL A 154 -4.32 -11.88 -13.85
CA VAL A 154 -3.62 -10.66 -13.40
C VAL A 154 -2.28 -10.99 -12.76
N GLY A 155 -2.26 -11.93 -11.81
CA GLY A 155 -1.04 -12.38 -11.16
C GLY A 155 -0.02 -12.95 -12.16
N PHE A 156 -0.49 -13.67 -13.18
CA PHE A 156 0.37 -14.23 -14.20
C PHE A 156 1.03 -13.15 -15.08
N VAL A 157 0.25 -12.15 -15.52
CA VAL A 157 0.73 -11.13 -16.47
C VAL A 157 1.48 -9.97 -15.80
N ILE A 158 1.27 -9.71 -14.51
CA ILE A 158 1.86 -8.54 -13.85
C ILE A 158 3.39 -8.61 -13.73
N VAL A 159 3.96 -9.82 -13.64
CA VAL A 159 5.42 -9.98 -13.56
C VAL A 159 6.12 -9.50 -14.85
N PRO A 160 5.79 -9.99 -16.05
CA PRO A 160 6.42 -9.51 -17.28
C PRO A 160 6.05 -8.05 -17.58
N LEU A 161 4.81 -7.62 -17.30
CA LEU A 161 4.39 -6.23 -17.53
C LEU A 161 5.13 -5.25 -16.62
N SER A 162 5.39 -5.61 -15.36
CA SER A 162 6.15 -4.74 -14.46
C SER A 162 7.62 -4.60 -14.86
N LYS A 163 8.21 -5.62 -15.51
CA LYS A 163 9.55 -5.50 -16.11
C LYS A 163 9.54 -4.54 -17.31
N ALA A 164 8.50 -4.60 -18.15
CA ALA A 164 8.34 -3.67 -19.26
C ALA A 164 8.13 -2.22 -18.79
N CYS A 165 7.26 -2.01 -17.78
CA CYS A 165 7.02 -0.70 -17.17
C CYS A 165 8.30 -0.10 -16.57
N MET A 166 9.09 -0.94 -15.88
CA MET A 166 10.38 -0.52 -15.31
C MET A 166 11.32 0.07 -16.36
N ASN A 167 11.35 -0.53 -17.56
CA ASN A 167 12.13 -0.02 -18.67
C ASN A 167 11.54 1.28 -19.22
N PHE A 168 10.22 1.37 -19.34
CA PHE A 168 9.50 2.56 -19.84
C PHE A 168 9.78 3.82 -19.02
N HIS A 169 9.68 3.75 -17.68
CA HIS A 169 9.89 4.91 -16.81
C HIS A 169 11.33 5.02 -16.27
N HIS A 170 12.23 4.14 -16.71
CA HIS A 170 13.65 4.11 -16.32
C HIS A 170 13.93 4.19 -14.80
N GLY A 171 13.06 3.64 -13.96
CA GLY A 171 13.19 3.71 -12.49
C GLY A 171 12.82 5.05 -11.83
N TYR A 172 12.21 6.00 -12.55
CA TYR A 172 11.70 7.26 -11.97
C TYR A 172 10.32 7.14 -11.30
N ASN A 173 9.64 6.02 -11.51
CA ASN A 173 8.45 5.63 -10.75
C ASN A 173 8.86 4.59 -9.70
N LEU A 174 8.77 4.95 -8.44
CA LEU A 174 9.17 4.10 -7.32
C LEU A 174 8.18 2.97 -7.09
N TYR A 175 6.91 3.18 -7.41
CA TYR A 175 5.82 2.22 -7.20
C TYR A 175 5.56 1.42 -8.49
N ASN A 176 6.63 0.93 -9.15
CA ASN A 176 6.55 0.29 -10.47
C ASN A 176 5.44 -0.77 -10.56
N VAL A 177 5.38 -1.73 -9.62
CA VAL A 177 4.34 -2.78 -9.66
C VAL A 177 2.94 -2.20 -9.42
N GLY A 178 2.82 -1.18 -8.58
CA GLY A 178 1.56 -0.45 -8.38
C GLY A 178 1.11 0.32 -9.63
N PHE A 179 2.05 0.94 -10.35
CA PHE A 179 1.79 1.57 -11.64
C PHE A 179 1.34 0.54 -12.69
N THR A 180 2.03 -0.60 -12.78
CA THR A 180 1.61 -1.71 -13.65
C THR A 180 0.23 -2.23 -13.27
N ALA A 181 -0.06 -2.37 -11.98
CA ALA A 181 -1.37 -2.75 -11.48
C ALA A 181 -2.44 -1.75 -11.94
N GLY A 182 -2.18 -0.44 -11.84
CA GLY A 182 -3.07 0.61 -12.35
C GLY A 182 -3.37 0.47 -13.85
N LEU A 183 -2.35 0.22 -14.67
CA LEU A 183 -2.52 -0.05 -16.11
C LEU A 183 -3.41 -1.28 -16.38
N ILE A 184 -3.15 -2.38 -15.68
CA ILE A 184 -3.95 -3.61 -15.78
C ILE A 184 -5.40 -3.37 -15.33
N GLY A 185 -5.59 -2.62 -14.23
CA GLY A 185 -6.91 -2.26 -13.71
C GLY A 185 -7.71 -1.41 -14.71
N MET A 186 -7.08 -0.42 -15.33
CA MET A 186 -7.72 0.39 -16.39
C MET A 186 -8.13 -0.47 -17.59
N PHE A 187 -7.28 -1.40 -18.01
CA PHE A 187 -7.58 -2.32 -19.11
C PHE A 187 -8.73 -3.27 -18.75
N ALA A 188 -8.72 -3.85 -17.54
CA ALA A 188 -9.80 -4.70 -17.05
C ALA A 188 -11.13 -3.94 -16.97
N ALA A 189 -11.14 -2.72 -16.44
CA ALA A 189 -12.33 -1.87 -16.41
C ALA A 189 -12.82 -1.48 -17.82
N GLY A 190 -11.90 -1.34 -18.79
CA GLY A 190 -12.24 -1.17 -20.20
C GLY A 190 -12.95 -2.39 -20.79
N ILE A 191 -12.44 -3.60 -20.54
CA ILE A 191 -13.05 -4.86 -20.97
C ILE A 191 -14.45 -5.01 -20.37
N LEU A 192 -14.62 -4.80 -19.07
CA LEU A 192 -15.93 -4.93 -18.42
C LEU A 192 -16.97 -4.00 -19.05
N ARG A 193 -16.58 -2.75 -19.34
CA ARG A 193 -17.44 -1.79 -20.04
C ARG A 193 -17.86 -2.26 -21.45
N MET A 194 -17.05 -3.05 -22.15
CA MET A 194 -17.45 -3.61 -23.47
C MET A 194 -18.60 -4.61 -23.36
N PHE A 195 -18.79 -5.24 -22.19
CA PHE A 195 -19.88 -6.18 -21.92
C PHE A 195 -21.02 -5.54 -21.12
N ASP A 196 -21.08 -4.20 -21.07
CA ASP A 196 -22.05 -3.44 -20.28
C ASP A 196 -22.00 -3.73 -18.77
N LEU A 197 -20.84 -4.18 -18.28
CA LEU A 197 -20.57 -4.36 -16.86
C LEU A 197 -19.88 -3.10 -16.33
N GLN A 198 -20.64 -2.26 -15.63
CA GLN A 198 -20.13 -1.01 -15.07
C GLN A 198 -19.55 -1.25 -13.67
N VAL A 199 -18.30 -0.82 -13.46
CA VAL A 199 -17.70 -0.74 -12.13
C VAL A 199 -18.02 0.64 -11.58
N GLU A 200 -19.02 0.70 -10.70
CA GLU A 200 -19.40 1.96 -10.09
C GLU A 200 -18.32 2.45 -9.12
N THR A 201 -18.08 3.77 -9.11
CA THR A 201 -17.19 4.36 -8.11
C THR A 201 -17.95 4.47 -6.80
N VAL A 202 -17.77 3.47 -5.93
CA VAL A 202 -18.38 3.45 -4.61
C VAL A 202 -17.49 4.19 -3.61
N LEU A 203 -17.97 5.30 -3.06
CA LEU A 203 -17.31 6.08 -2.02
C LEU A 203 -17.85 5.69 -0.63
N ILE A 204 -17.33 4.60 -0.06
CA ILE A 204 -17.66 4.17 1.30
C ILE A 204 -16.48 4.53 2.19
N LEU A 205 -16.59 5.62 2.94
CA LEU A 205 -15.49 6.18 3.73
C LEU A 205 -15.94 6.42 5.17
N SER A 206 -15.12 5.98 6.12
CA SER A 206 -15.37 6.25 7.53
C SER A 206 -15.04 7.71 7.88
N CYS A 207 -15.82 8.27 8.80
CA CYS A 207 -15.64 9.61 9.34
C CYS A 207 -15.71 9.59 10.88
N GLY A 208 -15.00 10.51 11.54
CA GLY A 208 -15.09 10.71 12.99
C GLY A 208 -14.09 9.91 13.84
N ASN A 209 -13.23 9.10 13.23
CA ASN A 209 -12.20 8.30 13.92
C ASN A 209 -10.83 9.01 14.02
N ASP A 210 -10.76 10.28 13.64
CA ASP A 210 -9.50 11.01 13.38
C ASP A 210 -8.56 11.04 14.57
N VAL A 211 -9.08 11.34 15.76
CA VAL A 211 -8.28 11.41 17.00
C VAL A 211 -7.73 10.04 17.35
N ALA A 212 -8.59 9.00 17.33
CA ALA A 212 -8.19 7.65 17.70
C ALA A 212 -7.16 7.07 16.72
N LEU A 213 -7.37 7.26 15.42
CA LEU A 213 -6.42 6.86 14.38
C LEU A 213 -5.12 7.66 14.47
N SER A 214 -5.17 8.96 14.77
CA SER A 214 -3.97 9.79 14.98
C SER A 214 -3.14 9.28 16.15
N VAL A 215 -3.76 8.98 17.30
CA VAL A 215 -3.05 8.42 18.46
C VAL A 215 -2.39 7.09 18.11
N LEU A 216 -3.11 6.20 17.43
CA LEU A 216 -2.58 4.92 16.97
C LEU A 216 -1.38 5.11 16.04
N LEU A 217 -1.49 5.97 15.03
CA LEU A 217 -0.43 6.25 14.07
C LEU A 217 0.80 6.87 14.73
N LEU A 218 0.62 7.90 15.56
CA LEU A 218 1.72 8.56 16.25
C LEU A 218 2.44 7.61 17.21
N SER A 219 1.70 6.72 17.89
CA SER A 219 2.32 5.67 18.73
C SER A 219 3.16 4.69 17.90
N LEU A 220 2.68 4.29 16.73
CA LEU A 220 3.40 3.43 15.79
C LEU A 220 4.67 4.12 15.27
N PHE A 221 4.57 5.40 14.90
CA PHE A 221 5.73 6.18 14.45
C PHE A 221 6.75 6.34 15.57
N ALA A 222 6.31 6.58 16.80
CA ALA A 222 7.18 6.64 17.97
C ALA A 222 7.91 5.31 18.21
N ILE A 223 7.22 4.17 18.12
CA ILE A 223 7.84 2.84 18.25
C ILE A 223 8.93 2.63 17.17
N LEU A 224 8.64 2.98 15.92
CA LEU A 224 9.60 2.86 14.83
C LEU A 224 10.78 3.82 14.99
N LEU A 225 10.53 5.06 15.38
CA LEU A 225 11.56 6.08 15.62
C LEU A 225 12.49 5.67 16.76
N LEU A 226 11.94 5.28 17.91
CA LEU A 226 12.71 4.85 19.08
C LEU A 226 13.51 3.57 18.78
N SER A 227 12.92 2.62 18.05
CA SER A 227 13.64 1.41 17.60
C SER A 227 14.78 1.75 16.64
N GLY A 228 14.56 2.67 15.71
CA GLY A 228 15.58 3.16 14.79
C GLY A 228 16.70 3.90 15.51
N LEU A 229 16.37 4.80 16.44
CA LEU A 229 17.32 5.52 17.28
C LEU A 229 18.14 4.57 18.14
N ARG A 230 17.51 3.61 18.82
CA ARG A 230 18.22 2.60 19.62
C ARG A 230 19.27 1.85 18.78
N GLN A 231 18.92 1.48 17.55
CA GLN A 231 19.84 0.79 16.64
C GLN A 231 20.91 1.73 16.06
N ASN A 232 20.61 3.02 15.96
CA ASN A 232 21.57 4.06 15.58
C ASN A 232 22.23 4.75 16.79
N LYS A 233 22.34 4.03 17.93
CA LYS A 233 23.01 4.51 19.17
C LYS A 233 22.49 5.88 19.65
N TRP A 234 21.18 6.07 19.58
CA TRP A 234 20.47 7.30 19.93
C TRP A 234 20.96 8.55 19.19
N SER A 235 21.39 8.38 17.94
CA SER A 235 21.89 9.46 17.10
C SER A 235 21.14 9.54 15.78
N PHE A 236 21.16 10.72 15.15
CA PHE A 236 20.78 10.93 13.75
C PHE A 236 22.01 10.98 12.82
N HIS A 237 23.18 10.60 13.31
CA HIS A 237 24.41 10.59 12.51
C HIS A 237 24.20 9.78 11.23
N GLY A 238 24.48 10.40 10.08
CA GLY A 238 24.28 9.82 8.75
C GLY A 238 22.91 10.06 8.12
N TYR A 239 21.93 10.63 8.83
CA TYR A 239 20.59 10.89 8.27
C TYR A 239 20.62 11.90 7.11
N TRP A 240 21.47 12.93 7.19
CA TRP A 240 21.65 13.87 6.08
C TRP A 240 22.13 13.17 4.80
N LYS A 241 23.08 12.23 4.94
CA LYS A 241 23.58 11.43 3.80
C LYS A 241 22.46 10.61 3.18
N LEU A 242 21.55 10.04 3.96
CA LEU A 242 20.37 9.33 3.45
C LEU A 242 19.55 10.23 2.51
N MET A 243 19.33 11.49 2.89
CA MET A 243 18.57 12.47 2.11
C MET A 243 19.30 13.01 0.87
N THR A 244 20.55 12.61 0.64
CA THR A 244 21.29 12.97 -0.59
C THR A 244 21.13 11.95 -1.72
N TYR A 245 20.62 10.75 -1.44
CA TYR A 245 20.37 9.78 -2.48
C TYR A 245 19.19 10.21 -3.34
N SER A 246 19.24 9.99 -4.66
CA SER A 246 18.15 10.39 -5.55
C SER A 246 16.84 9.63 -5.31
N GLY A 247 16.91 8.44 -4.70
CA GLY A 247 15.73 7.60 -4.48
C GLY A 247 15.27 6.81 -5.70
N ARG A 248 15.98 6.90 -6.85
CA ARG A 248 15.68 6.11 -8.07
C ARG A 248 15.55 4.62 -7.75
N LEU A 249 14.57 3.95 -8.37
CA LEU A 249 14.21 2.56 -8.07
C LEU A 249 15.47 1.68 -8.02
N ARG A 250 15.57 0.81 -7.00
CA ARG A 250 16.76 0.08 -6.50
C ARG A 250 17.61 0.82 -5.45
N THR A 251 17.20 2.01 -5.00
CA THR A 251 17.84 2.67 -3.85
C THR A 251 17.35 2.07 -2.53
N ASP A 252 18.07 1.06 -2.06
CA ASP A 252 17.76 0.35 -0.81
C ASP A 252 18.46 1.02 0.39
N PHE A 253 17.69 1.66 1.27
CA PHE A 253 18.27 2.34 2.44
C PHE A 253 18.70 1.37 3.54
N VAL A 254 18.09 0.18 3.64
CA VAL A 254 18.55 -0.84 4.58
C VAL A 254 19.98 -1.24 4.24
N LYS A 255 20.26 -1.48 2.95
CA LYS A 255 21.60 -1.84 2.48
C LYS A 255 22.58 -0.67 2.50
N LYS A 256 22.15 0.56 2.15
CA LYS A 256 23.05 1.73 2.01
C LYS A 256 23.31 2.49 3.31
N CYS A 257 22.31 2.62 4.16
CA CYS A 257 22.33 3.47 5.37
C CYS A 257 22.21 2.65 6.67
N GLY A 258 21.91 1.35 6.57
CA GLY A 258 21.66 0.50 7.71
C GLY A 258 20.21 0.57 8.19
N TYR A 259 19.81 -0.46 8.94
CA TYR A 259 18.43 -0.64 9.36
C TYR A 259 17.93 0.47 10.32
N GLY A 260 18.79 0.95 11.23
CA GLY A 260 18.45 2.00 12.20
C GLY A 260 18.03 3.31 11.54
N LEU A 261 18.89 3.88 10.68
CA LEU A 261 18.57 5.09 9.91
C LEU A 261 17.37 4.91 8.98
N THR A 262 17.19 3.70 8.45
CA THR A 262 16.03 3.39 7.62
C THR A 262 14.73 3.48 8.42
N LEU A 263 14.66 2.89 9.62
CA LEU A 263 13.48 2.99 10.48
C LEU A 263 13.20 4.42 10.94
N ILE A 264 14.24 5.21 11.24
CA ILE A 264 14.11 6.64 11.53
C ILE A 264 13.44 7.35 10.33
N ASN A 265 13.91 7.10 9.12
CA ASN A 265 13.35 7.71 7.92
C ASN A 265 11.89 7.30 7.68
N VAL A 266 11.57 6.02 7.86
CA VAL A 266 10.20 5.48 7.76
C VAL A 266 9.26 6.18 8.74
N ALA A 267 9.69 6.40 9.99
CA ALA A 267 8.88 7.08 11.00
C ALA A 267 8.68 8.57 10.71
N ILE A 268 9.74 9.27 10.28
CA ILE A 268 9.67 10.69 9.88
C ILE A 268 8.72 10.87 8.71
N MET A 269 8.85 10.04 7.68
CA MET A 269 8.01 10.12 6.49
C MET A 269 6.55 9.78 6.77
N GLY A 270 6.27 8.84 7.68
CA GLY A 270 4.93 8.60 8.19
C GLY A 270 4.35 9.81 8.92
N SER A 271 5.16 10.46 9.75
CA SER A 271 4.76 11.67 10.48
C SER A 271 4.48 12.83 9.52
N ILE A 272 5.27 13.01 8.46
CA ILE A 272 5.04 14.01 7.42
C ILE A 272 3.74 13.73 6.66
N ALA A 273 3.51 12.48 6.25
CA ALA A 273 2.28 12.11 5.54
C ALA A 273 1.03 12.27 6.42
N TRP A 274 1.09 11.87 7.69
CA TRP A 274 0.02 12.12 8.66
C TRP A 274 -0.24 13.61 8.88
N LEU A 275 0.83 14.40 9.08
CA LEU A 275 0.72 15.85 9.28
C LEU A 275 0.05 16.49 8.07
N TYR A 276 0.42 16.09 6.85
CA TYR A 276 -0.22 16.55 5.62
C TYR A 276 -1.74 16.29 5.65
N VAL A 277 -2.17 15.06 5.92
CA VAL A 277 -3.61 14.70 5.96
C VAL A 277 -4.38 15.57 6.96
N VAL A 278 -3.85 15.71 8.18
CA VAL A 278 -4.52 16.49 9.24
C VAL A 278 -4.52 17.99 8.94
N THR A 279 -3.42 18.54 8.41
CA THR A 279 -3.33 19.99 8.09
C THR A 279 -4.27 20.41 6.96
N ILE A 280 -4.53 19.53 6.00
CA ILE A 280 -5.48 19.76 4.92
C ILE A 280 -6.94 19.58 5.39
N GLY A 281 -7.16 19.02 6.58
CA GLY A 281 -8.50 18.80 7.14
C GLY A 281 -9.20 17.59 6.53
N CYS A 282 -8.45 16.62 5.99
CA CYS A 282 -9.01 15.38 5.45
C CYS A 282 -9.17 14.34 6.55
N SER A 283 -10.29 13.61 6.54
CA SER A 283 -10.57 12.55 7.52
C SER A 283 -9.57 11.39 7.39
N LEU A 284 -9.14 10.87 8.55
CA LEU A 284 -8.42 9.62 8.64
C LEU A 284 -9.41 8.45 8.53
N ASN A 285 -9.17 7.62 7.53
CA ASN A 285 -9.98 6.47 7.16
C ASN A 285 -9.06 5.39 6.55
N GLY A 286 -9.60 4.22 6.20
CA GLY A 286 -8.81 3.12 5.64
C GLY A 286 -7.90 3.55 4.48
N PRO A 287 -8.44 4.20 3.43
CA PRO A 287 -7.65 4.72 2.31
C PRO A 287 -6.54 5.72 2.69
N THR A 288 -6.83 6.74 3.50
CA THR A 288 -5.81 7.74 3.87
C THR A 288 -4.70 7.14 4.74
N VAL A 289 -5.06 6.27 5.69
CA VAL A 289 -4.08 5.55 6.51
C VAL A 289 -3.23 4.61 5.65
N GLY A 290 -3.85 3.92 4.70
CA GLY A 290 -3.11 3.06 3.78
C GLY A 290 -2.16 3.84 2.87
N ALA A 291 -2.54 5.03 2.43
CA ALA A 291 -1.64 5.92 1.69
C ALA A 291 -0.45 6.40 2.53
N ILE A 292 -0.67 6.75 3.81
CA ILE A 292 0.42 7.03 4.76
C ILE A 292 1.37 5.82 4.86
N PHE A 293 0.84 4.61 5.00
CA PHE A 293 1.64 3.39 5.08
C PHE A 293 2.44 3.12 3.79
N THR A 294 1.91 3.45 2.61
CA THR A 294 2.67 3.36 1.36
C THR A 294 3.86 4.31 1.36
N VAL A 295 3.65 5.59 1.73
CA VAL A 295 4.74 6.58 1.85
C VAL A 295 5.79 6.08 2.84
N MET A 296 5.37 5.59 4.01
CA MET A 296 6.25 4.99 5.02
C MET A 296 7.03 3.79 4.47
N GLY A 297 6.36 2.83 3.85
CA GLY A 297 6.97 1.61 3.34
C GLY A 297 8.08 1.93 2.34
N PHE A 298 7.77 2.75 1.34
CA PHE A 298 8.74 3.17 0.33
C PHE A 298 9.80 4.13 0.84
N SER A 299 9.66 4.65 2.05
CA SER A 299 10.73 5.37 2.75
C SER A 299 11.85 4.46 3.26
N ALA A 300 11.69 3.14 3.14
CA ALA A 300 12.80 2.19 3.22
C ALA A 300 13.49 1.94 1.86
N PHE A 301 12.88 2.37 0.77
CA PHE A 301 13.27 2.02 -0.60
C PHE A 301 13.23 3.22 -1.57
N GLY A 302 13.64 4.41 -1.10
CA GLY A 302 13.89 5.56 -1.97
C GLY A 302 13.27 6.88 -1.51
N ASN A 303 12.14 6.86 -0.79
CA ASN A 303 11.50 8.11 -0.33
C ASN A 303 12.20 8.70 0.89
N HIS A 304 12.38 10.01 0.91
CA HIS A 304 12.85 10.77 2.06
C HIS A 304 12.32 12.21 1.97
N PRO A 305 12.43 13.04 3.04
CA PRO A 305 11.77 14.35 3.05
C PRO A 305 12.17 15.23 1.86
N ARG A 306 13.48 15.32 1.58
CA ARG A 306 14.00 16.18 0.51
C ARG A 306 13.53 15.82 -0.92
N ASN A 307 13.21 14.57 -1.23
CA ASN A 307 12.74 14.18 -2.57
C ASN A 307 11.21 14.03 -2.65
N THR A 308 10.52 13.95 -1.52
CA THR A 308 9.07 13.75 -1.49
C THR A 308 8.31 15.06 -1.30
N MET A 309 8.84 16.01 -0.51
CA MET A 309 8.16 17.28 -0.25
C MET A 309 7.91 18.13 -1.52
N PRO A 310 8.84 18.24 -2.49
CA PRO A 310 8.54 18.94 -3.74
C PRO A 310 7.36 18.33 -4.50
N ILE A 311 7.30 17.00 -4.57
CA ILE A 311 6.21 16.26 -5.22
C ILE A 311 4.86 16.53 -4.52
N PHE A 312 4.83 16.52 -3.18
CA PHE A 312 3.61 16.84 -2.43
C PHE A 312 3.14 18.26 -2.72
N LEU A 313 4.06 19.23 -2.75
CA LEU A 313 3.75 20.61 -3.07
C LEU A 313 3.22 20.75 -4.51
N GLY A 314 3.91 20.14 -5.49
CA GLY A 314 3.50 20.17 -6.90
C GLY A 314 2.14 19.54 -7.12
N ALA A 315 1.89 18.36 -6.54
CA ALA A 315 0.60 17.67 -6.64
C ALA A 315 -0.53 18.42 -5.92
N PHE A 316 -0.24 19.06 -4.78
CA PHE A 316 -1.18 19.93 -4.08
C PHE A 316 -1.55 21.15 -4.92
N LEU A 317 -0.55 21.86 -5.47
CA LEU A 317 -0.78 23.01 -6.35
C LEU A 317 -1.60 22.60 -7.58
N ALA A 318 -1.30 21.45 -8.19
CA ALA A 318 -2.07 20.88 -9.29
C ALA A 318 -3.52 20.57 -8.90
N CYS A 319 -3.78 20.15 -7.66
CA CYS A 319 -5.14 19.93 -7.17
C CYS A 319 -5.90 21.25 -6.97
N VAL A 320 -5.24 22.27 -6.39
CA VAL A 320 -5.86 23.59 -6.13
C VAL A 320 -6.28 24.31 -7.42
N VAL A 321 -5.54 24.12 -8.51
CA VAL A 321 -5.90 24.71 -9.82
C VAL A 321 -6.94 23.90 -10.60
N ASN A 322 -7.33 22.73 -10.10
CA ASN A 322 -8.26 21.81 -10.76
C ASN A 322 -9.65 21.88 -10.09
N VAL A 323 -10.63 21.18 -10.66
CA VAL A 323 -12.01 21.11 -10.14
C VAL A 323 -12.15 20.26 -8.88
N HIS A 324 -11.07 19.61 -8.43
CA HIS A 324 -11.10 18.69 -7.30
C HIS A 324 -10.76 19.39 -5.99
N GLU A 325 -11.55 19.12 -4.96
CA GLU A 325 -11.32 19.65 -3.63
C GLU A 325 -10.04 19.05 -3.02
N PRO A 326 -9.11 19.88 -2.53
CA PRO A 326 -7.81 19.39 -2.04
C PRO A 326 -7.93 18.55 -0.75
N TYR A 327 -9.02 18.69 -0.01
CA TYR A 327 -9.29 17.96 1.24
C TYR A 327 -10.08 16.67 1.06
N GLY A 328 -10.58 16.36 -0.14
CA GLY A 328 -11.24 15.10 -0.42
C GLY A 328 -10.27 13.91 -0.31
N THR A 329 -10.75 12.78 0.23
CA THR A 329 -9.94 11.55 0.38
C THR A 329 -9.24 11.15 -0.92
N VAL A 330 -9.91 11.24 -2.07
CA VAL A 330 -9.34 10.89 -3.39
C VAL A 330 -8.16 11.80 -3.75
N SER A 331 -8.29 13.10 -3.54
CA SER A 331 -7.22 14.07 -3.79
C SER A 331 -6.03 13.81 -2.87
N VAL A 332 -6.29 13.59 -1.58
CA VAL A 332 -5.25 13.35 -0.58
C VAL A 332 -4.49 12.05 -0.85
N ILE A 333 -5.16 10.94 -1.12
CA ILE A 333 -4.46 9.69 -1.47
C ILE A 333 -3.68 9.84 -2.78
N SER A 334 -4.19 10.61 -3.76
CA SER A 334 -3.49 10.86 -5.02
C SER A 334 -2.21 11.65 -4.81
N ILE A 335 -2.24 12.68 -3.96
CA ILE A 335 -1.05 13.47 -3.59
C ILE A 335 -0.04 12.61 -2.83
N LEU A 336 -0.49 11.83 -1.84
CA LEU A 336 0.37 10.92 -1.10
C LEU A 336 0.99 9.85 -2.01
N PHE A 337 0.23 9.21 -2.90
CA PHE A 337 0.76 8.27 -3.89
C PHE A 337 1.64 8.93 -4.94
N GLY A 338 1.47 10.23 -5.17
CA GLY A 338 2.34 11.05 -6.00
C GLY A 338 3.81 10.92 -5.61
N SER A 339 4.12 10.66 -4.33
CA SER A 339 5.48 10.33 -3.85
C SER A 339 6.18 9.20 -4.62
N THR A 340 5.48 8.41 -5.42
CA THR A 340 6.10 7.51 -6.41
C THR A 340 7.07 8.23 -7.35
N LEU A 341 6.84 9.51 -7.62
CA LEU A 341 7.67 10.38 -8.47
C LEU A 341 8.81 11.07 -7.71
N ALA A 342 8.99 10.78 -6.41
CA ALA A 342 10.11 11.30 -5.61
C ALA A 342 11.49 11.13 -6.27
N PRO A 343 11.79 10.05 -7.03
CA PRO A 343 13.02 9.96 -7.81
C PRO A 343 13.28 11.12 -8.78
N ILE A 344 12.25 11.74 -9.34
CA ILE A 344 12.37 12.89 -10.24
C ILE A 344 12.93 14.08 -9.46
N ALA A 345 12.32 14.41 -8.34
CA ALA A 345 12.80 15.49 -7.47
C ALA A 345 14.22 15.20 -6.93
N GLY A 346 14.48 13.95 -6.56
CA GLY A 346 15.77 13.53 -6.02
C GLY A 346 16.91 13.54 -7.05
N TYR A 347 16.61 13.37 -8.34
CA TYR A 347 17.63 13.37 -9.40
C TYR A 347 17.76 14.75 -10.08
N PHE A 348 16.64 15.39 -10.44
CA PHE A 348 16.61 16.64 -11.20
C PHE A 348 16.45 17.90 -10.33
N GLY A 349 16.20 17.75 -9.02
CA GLY A 349 15.97 18.85 -8.09
C GLY A 349 14.49 19.16 -7.87
N ALA A 350 14.20 20.15 -7.04
CA ALA A 350 12.86 20.42 -6.54
C ALA A 350 11.92 21.14 -7.53
N LEU A 351 12.40 21.65 -8.67
CA LEU A 351 11.53 22.29 -9.66
C LEU A 351 10.87 21.28 -10.61
N PRO A 352 11.58 20.25 -11.12
CA PRO A 352 10.96 19.22 -11.96
C PRO A 352 10.07 18.22 -11.21
N GLY A 353 10.17 18.17 -9.88
CA GLY A 353 9.31 17.33 -9.05
C GLY A 353 8.30 18.17 -8.30
#